data_AF-A0A923D9H3-F1
#
_entry.id   AF-A0A923D9H3-F1
#
_cell.length_a   1.000
_cell.length_b   1.000
_cell.length_c   1.000
_cell.angle_alpha   90.00
_cell.angle_beta   90.00
_cell.angle_gamma   90.00
#
_symmetry.space_group_name_H-M   'P 1'
#
loop_
_entity.id
_entity.type
_entity.pdbx_description
1 polymer ?
#
loop_
_entity_poly.entity_id
_entity_poly.type
_entity_poly.pdbx_seq_one_letter_code
_entity_poly.pdbx_strand_id
1 'polypeptide(L)'
;MNPETGTTTRRPWWLKLLAFGMLVLSLSGWLRLEQSLTRWDDLSQAGLQPGPLYLAITGALAGLAGLAVCIALWRRSRWAPGPTLAVVVAWTIWLWVDRLWIARSPAALTNWPFLLGACALILTGSIYALHRGRNHFR
;
A
#
# COMPACT_ATOMS: atom_id res chain seq x y z
N MET A 1 -29.00 -40.76 4.80
CA MET A 1 -28.45 -39.83 5.80
C MET A 1 -27.43 -38.95 5.08
N ASN A 2 -27.83 -37.74 4.68
CA ASN A 2 -26.99 -36.84 3.88
C ASN A 2 -26.10 -36.03 4.84
N PRO A 3 -24.77 -36.08 4.75
CA PRO A 3 -23.94 -35.21 5.56
C PRO A 3 -24.10 -33.79 5.02
N GLU A 4 -24.66 -32.93 5.84
CA GLU A 4 -24.68 -31.49 5.61
C GLU A 4 -23.23 -31.02 5.55
N THR A 5 -22.72 -30.83 4.34
CA THR A 5 -21.45 -30.15 4.12
C THR A 5 -21.66 -28.71 4.55
N GLY A 6 -21.40 -28.43 5.83
CA GLY A 6 -21.25 -27.09 6.35
C GLY A 6 -20.13 -26.42 5.58
N THR A 7 -20.48 -25.77 4.47
CA THR A 7 -19.59 -24.88 3.75
C THR A 7 -19.40 -23.68 4.66
N THR A 8 -18.50 -23.83 5.63
CA THR A 8 -17.91 -22.70 6.31
C THR A 8 -17.41 -21.81 5.18
N THR A 9 -18.06 -20.67 4.98
CA THR A 9 -17.75 -19.72 3.92
C THR A 9 -16.38 -19.11 4.23
N ARG A 10 -15.33 -19.91 4.05
CA ARG A 10 -13.95 -19.57 4.38
C ARG A 10 -13.62 -18.34 3.54
N ARG A 11 -13.13 -17.31 4.22
CA ARG A 11 -12.73 -16.06 3.57
C ARG A 11 -11.78 -16.39 2.41
N PRO A 12 -12.04 -15.89 1.19
CA PRO A 12 -11.20 -16.18 0.04
C PRO A 12 -9.74 -15.85 0.38
N TRP A 13 -8.84 -16.77 0.09
CA TRP A 13 -7.42 -16.58 0.43
C TRP A 13 -6.83 -15.34 -0.24
N TRP A 14 -7.31 -14.95 -1.44
CA TRP A 14 -6.96 -13.71 -2.12
C TRP A 14 -7.29 -12.45 -1.30
N LEU A 15 -8.41 -12.43 -0.57
CA LEU A 15 -8.81 -11.31 0.28
C LEU A 15 -7.86 -11.17 1.48
N LYS A 16 -7.40 -12.29 2.03
CA LYS A 16 -6.38 -12.30 3.09
C LYS A 16 -5.03 -11.79 2.55
N LEU A 17 -4.65 -12.20 1.35
CA LEU A 17 -3.42 -11.74 0.69
C LEU A 17 -3.46 -10.23 0.42
N LEU A 18 -4.59 -9.69 -0.04
CA LEU A 18 -4.76 -8.26 -0.28
C LEU A 18 -4.68 -7.45 1.02
N ALA A 19 -5.39 -7.91 2.06
CA ALA A 19 -5.35 -7.27 3.37
C ALA A 19 -3.93 -7.31 3.96
N PHE A 20 -3.23 -8.43 3.81
CA PHE A 20 -1.84 -8.55 4.22
C PHE A 20 -0.92 -7.59 3.47
N GLY A 21 -1.07 -7.46 2.14
CA GLY A 21 -0.31 -6.50 1.34
C GLY A 21 -0.54 -5.04 1.78
N MET A 22 -1.80 -4.67 2.08
CA MET A 22 -2.13 -3.34 2.61
C MET A 22 -1.59 -3.11 4.03
N LEU A 23 -1.54 -4.16 4.84
CA LEU A 23 -0.95 -4.10 6.18
C LEU A 23 0.56 -3.89 6.12
N VAL A 24 1.26 -4.55 5.19
CA VAL A 24 2.69 -4.32 4.94
C VAL A 24 2.94 -2.89 4.46
N LEU A 25 2.11 -2.39 3.54
CA LEU A 25 2.19 -1.00 3.06
C LEU A 25 1.97 0.00 4.20
N SER A 26 0.97 -0.28 5.04
CA SER A 26 0.68 0.49 6.24
C SER A 26 1.89 0.53 7.19
N LEU A 27 2.43 -0.63 7.58
CA LEU A 27 3.63 -0.72 8.42
C LEU A 27 4.80 0.06 7.81
N SER A 28 4.99 -0.05 6.49
CA SER A 28 6.05 0.66 5.78
C SER A 28 5.86 2.18 5.85
N GLY A 29 4.62 2.67 5.76
CA GLY A 29 4.29 4.09 5.95
C GLY A 29 4.58 4.58 7.37
N TRP A 30 4.24 3.80 8.39
CA TRP A 30 4.58 4.11 9.79
C TRP A 30 6.08 4.08 10.05
N LEU A 31 6.79 3.09 9.51
CA LEU A 31 8.25 3.00 9.61
C LEU A 31 8.92 4.21 8.94
N ARG A 32 8.36 4.69 7.82
CA ARG A 32 8.82 5.90 7.13
C ARG A 32 8.61 7.15 7.98
N LEU A 33 7.49 7.24 8.70
CA LEU A 33 7.23 8.31 9.66
C LEU A 33 8.21 8.25 10.85
N GLU A 34 8.43 7.07 11.41
CA GLU A 34 9.39 6.87 12.50
C GLU A 34 10.80 7.29 12.06
N GLN A 35 11.28 6.78 10.93
CA GLN A 35 12.59 7.14 10.38
C GLN A 35 12.74 8.65 10.14
N SER A 36 11.66 9.31 9.72
CA SER A 36 11.64 10.75 9.54
C SER A 36 11.72 11.53 10.85
N LEU A 37 11.15 11.00 11.93
CA LEU A 37 11.20 11.60 13.27
C LEU A 37 12.55 11.33 13.94
N THR A 38 13.10 10.11 13.80
CA THR A 38 14.37 9.73 14.42
C THR A 38 15.57 10.41 13.74
N ARG A 39 15.53 10.62 12.43
CA ARG A 39 16.60 11.29 11.67
C ARG A 39 16.31 12.76 11.40
N TRP A 40 15.43 13.36 12.20
CA TRP A 40 15.02 14.76 12.03
C TRP A 40 16.21 15.72 12.09
N ASP A 41 17.13 15.51 13.03
CA ASP A 41 18.32 16.33 13.20
C ASP A 41 19.30 16.18 12.02
N ASP A 42 19.57 14.95 11.57
CA ASP A 42 20.43 14.65 10.41
C ASP A 42 19.88 15.26 9.11
N LEU A 43 18.55 15.19 8.91
CA LEU A 43 17.85 15.73 7.74
C LEU A 43 17.78 17.27 7.76
N SER A 44 17.67 17.87 8.95
CA SER A 44 17.66 19.33 9.11
C SER A 44 19.04 19.95 8.83
N GLN A 45 20.13 19.27 9.23
CA GLN A 45 21.50 19.71 8.97
C GLN A 45 21.93 19.48 7.51
N ALA A 46 21.42 18.43 6.87
CA ALA A 46 21.77 18.10 5.48
C ALA A 46 21.09 18.99 4.42
N GLY A 47 20.14 19.86 4.81
CA GLY A 47 19.44 20.76 3.88
C GLY A 47 18.64 20.03 2.79
N LEU A 48 18.30 18.75 3.01
CA LEU A 48 17.59 17.92 2.03
C LEU A 48 16.17 18.47 1.83
N GLN A 49 15.93 19.06 0.67
CA GLN A 49 14.59 19.30 0.17
C GLN A 49 14.05 17.99 -0.43
N PRO A 50 12.81 17.57 -0.10
CA PRO A 50 11.81 18.22 0.75
C PRO A 50 11.97 17.75 2.21
N GLY A 51 12.00 18.71 3.15
CA GLY A 51 12.39 18.47 4.54
C GLY A 51 11.60 17.39 5.30
N PRO A 52 12.03 17.02 6.52
CA PRO A 52 11.52 15.87 7.27
C PRO A 52 10.01 15.90 7.54
N LEU A 53 9.37 17.08 7.61
CA LEU A 53 7.90 17.20 7.69
C LEU A 53 7.18 16.50 6.52
N TYR A 54 7.71 16.60 5.30
CA TYR A 54 7.11 16.00 4.12
C TYR A 54 7.12 14.47 4.20
N LEU A 55 8.25 13.90 4.62
CA LEU A 55 8.40 12.45 4.81
C LEU A 55 7.49 11.93 5.93
N ALA A 56 7.37 12.66 7.03
CA ALA A 56 6.48 12.32 8.14
C ALA A 56 5.00 12.35 7.71
N ILE A 57 4.53 13.44 7.08
CA ILE A 57 3.12 13.57 6.65
C ILE A 57 2.76 12.49 5.64
N THR A 58 3.65 12.21 4.70
CA THR A 58 3.36 11.28 3.60
C THR A 58 3.46 9.83 4.06
N GLY A 59 4.35 9.52 4.99
CA GLY A 59 4.38 8.25 5.73
C GLY A 59 3.11 8.04 6.56
N ALA A 60 2.65 9.06 7.29
CA ALA A 60 1.41 9.01 8.07
C ALA A 60 0.17 8.78 7.20
N LEU A 61 0.05 9.53 6.10
CA LEU A 61 -1.07 9.40 5.16
C LEU A 61 -1.09 8.01 4.52
N ALA A 62 0.07 7.49 4.10
CA ALA A 62 0.17 6.16 3.53
C ALA A 62 -0.14 5.06 4.54
N GLY A 63 0.34 5.21 5.77
CA GLY A 63 -0.01 4.35 6.89
C GLY A 63 -1.53 4.30 7.09
N LEU A 64 -2.14 5.45 7.37
CA LEU A 64 -3.58 5.56 7.63
C LEU A 64 -4.41 5.04 6.47
N ALA A 65 -4.02 5.35 5.23
CA ALA A 65 -4.71 4.87 4.03
C ALA A 65 -4.63 3.33 3.90
N GLY A 66 -3.45 2.74 4.11
CA GLY A 66 -3.27 1.29 4.10
C GLY A 66 -4.07 0.58 5.19
N LEU A 67 -4.11 1.16 6.41
CA LEU A 67 -4.89 0.64 7.53
C LEU A 67 -6.40 0.73 7.25
N ALA A 68 -6.88 1.88 6.77
CA ALA A 68 -8.29 2.09 6.46
C ALA A 68 -8.78 1.11 5.38
N VAL A 69 -7.98 0.91 4.32
CA VAL A 69 -8.27 -0.06 3.27
C VAL A 69 -8.24 -1.50 3.82
N CYS A 70 -7.26 -1.85 4.65
CA CYS A 70 -7.18 -3.16 5.29
C CYS A 70 -8.45 -3.45 6.11
N ILE A 71 -8.90 -2.49 6.92
CA ILE A 71 -10.14 -2.60 7.71
C ILE A 71 -11.36 -2.72 6.79
N ALA A 72 -11.44 -1.93 5.73
CA ALA A 72 -12.55 -1.97 4.77
C ALA A 72 -12.65 -3.32 4.05
N LEU A 73 -11.51 -3.89 3.64
CA LEU A 73 -11.41 -5.23 3.05
C LEU A 73 -11.78 -6.31 4.06
N TRP A 74 -11.35 -6.17 5.32
CA TRP A 74 -11.69 -7.11 6.40
C TRP A 74 -13.19 -7.11 6.70
N ARG A 75 -13.85 -5.95 6.65
CA ARG A 75 -15.30 -5.81 6.84
C ARG A 75 -16.13 -6.21 5.60
N ARG A 76 -15.51 -6.64 4.50
CA ARG A 76 -16.17 -6.91 3.21
C ARG A 76 -17.10 -5.78 2.78
N SER A 77 -16.71 -4.53 3.04
CA SER A 77 -17.55 -3.41 2.64
C SER A 77 -17.63 -3.34 1.12
N ARG A 78 -18.83 -3.12 0.57
CA ARG A 78 -19.05 -2.81 -0.86
C ARG A 78 -18.24 -1.60 -1.35
N TRP A 79 -17.81 -0.75 -0.41
CA TRP A 79 -16.98 0.41 -0.67
C TRP A 79 -15.49 0.09 -0.70
N ALA A 80 -15.04 -1.10 -0.31
CA ALA A 80 -13.61 -1.44 -0.25
C ALA A 80 -12.85 -1.39 -1.60
N PRO A 81 -13.44 -1.72 -2.77
CA PRO A 81 -12.71 -1.73 -4.03
C PRO A 81 -12.16 -0.38 -4.46
N GLY A 82 -12.96 0.69 -4.33
CA GLY A 82 -12.58 2.03 -4.78
C GLY A 82 -11.36 2.60 -4.03
N PRO A 83 -11.39 2.69 -2.69
CA PRO A 83 -10.27 3.14 -1.87
C PRO A 83 -9.03 2.28 -2.06
N THR A 84 -9.16 0.96 -2.21
CA THR A 84 -7.99 0.09 -2.47
C THR A 84 -7.25 0.52 -3.73
N LEU A 85 -8.00 0.71 -4.82
CA LEU A 85 -7.43 1.09 -6.11
C LEU A 85 -6.87 2.52 -6.07
N ALA A 86 -7.59 3.45 -5.42
CA ALA A 86 -7.12 4.81 -5.20
C ALA A 86 -5.79 4.86 -4.43
N VAL A 87 -5.66 4.08 -3.35
CA VAL A 87 -4.44 4.02 -2.53
C VAL A 87 -3.28 3.40 -3.31
N VAL A 88 -3.50 2.30 -4.03
CA VAL A 88 -2.44 1.65 -4.83
C VAL A 88 -1.96 2.58 -5.95
N VAL A 89 -2.87 3.27 -6.64
CA VAL A 89 -2.52 4.23 -7.69
C VAL A 89 -1.78 5.43 -7.10
N ALA A 90 -2.32 6.04 -6.03
CA ALA A 90 -1.69 7.18 -5.37
C ALA A 90 -0.28 6.83 -4.86
N TRP A 91 -0.12 5.66 -4.23
CA TRP A 91 1.18 5.20 -3.75
C TRP A 91 2.18 4.94 -4.89
N THR A 92 1.70 4.39 -6.00
CA THR A 92 2.53 4.19 -7.20
C THR A 92 3.00 5.52 -7.75
N ILE A 93 2.10 6.47 -7.98
CA ILE A 93 2.43 7.82 -8.47
C ILE A 93 3.43 8.48 -7.51
N TRP A 94 3.17 8.39 -6.20
CA TRP A 94 4.04 8.93 -5.17
C TRP A 94 5.45 8.36 -5.21
N LEU A 95 5.59 7.04 -5.33
CA LEU A 95 6.90 6.38 -5.45
C LEU A 95 7.69 6.90 -6.65
N TRP A 96 7.04 7.11 -7.79
CA TRP A 96 7.70 7.66 -8.98
C TRP A 96 8.07 9.14 -8.81
N VAL A 97 7.20 9.94 -8.19
CA VAL A 97 7.49 11.35 -7.87
C VAL A 97 8.71 11.47 -6.96
N ASP A 98 8.74 10.70 -5.87
CA ASP A 98 9.85 10.66 -4.92
C ASP A 98 11.17 10.28 -5.61
N ARG A 99 11.11 9.29 -6.50
CA ARG A 99 12.30 8.78 -7.20
C ARG A 99 12.83 9.73 -8.29
N LEU A 100 11.93 10.41 -9.01
CA LEU A 100 12.31 11.36 -10.08
C LEU A 100 12.73 12.72 -9.51
N TRP A 101 12.14 13.14 -8.40
CA TRP A 101 12.32 14.50 -7.88
C TRP A 101 13.29 14.59 -6.69
N ILE A 102 13.24 13.61 -5.77
CA ILE A 102 13.95 13.68 -4.48
C ILE A 102 15.22 12.84 -4.54
N ALA A 103 15.11 11.60 -5.01
CA ALA A 103 16.21 10.65 -4.98
C ALA A 103 17.11 10.71 -6.22
N ARG A 104 17.58 11.90 -6.66
CA ARG A 104 18.59 12.08 -7.74
C ARG A 104 19.93 11.31 -7.52
N SER A 105 19.96 10.31 -6.64
CA SER A 105 21.03 9.32 -6.52
C SER A 105 20.98 8.30 -7.69
N PRO A 106 22.12 7.97 -8.31
CA PRO A 106 22.23 6.94 -9.35
C PRO A 106 21.74 5.55 -8.89
N ALA A 107 21.87 5.26 -7.59
CA ALA A 107 21.41 4.00 -6.99
C ALA A 107 19.88 3.84 -7.06
N ALA A 108 19.14 4.95 -6.93
CA ALA A 108 17.68 4.91 -7.05
C ALA A 108 17.26 4.48 -8.46
N LEU A 109 17.95 4.92 -9.53
CA LEU A 109 17.58 4.57 -10.90
C LEU A 109 17.99 3.15 -11.31
N THR A 110 18.90 2.49 -10.60
CA THR A 110 19.41 1.17 -11.00
C THR A 110 18.32 0.08 -11.01
N ASN A 111 17.40 0.13 -10.03
CA ASN A 111 16.33 -0.87 -9.87
C ASN A 111 14.98 -0.41 -10.47
N TRP A 112 15.00 0.47 -11.47
CA TRP A 112 13.76 0.97 -12.09
C TRP A 112 12.90 -0.12 -12.78
N PRO A 113 13.45 -1.11 -13.52
CA PRO A 113 12.60 -2.05 -14.26
C PRO A 113 11.96 -3.08 -13.31
N PHE A 114 12.67 -3.49 -12.25
CA PHE A 114 12.11 -4.33 -11.19
C PHE A 114 10.96 -3.63 -10.47
N LEU A 115 11.12 -2.34 -10.13
CA LEU A 115 10.07 -1.59 -9.44
C LEU A 115 8.84 -1.41 -10.33
N LEU A 116 9.03 -1.15 -11.63
CA LEU A 116 7.93 -1.03 -12.58
C LEU A 116 7.17 -2.36 -12.69
N GLY A 117 7.89 -3.48 -12.78
CA GLY A 117 7.31 -4.82 -12.73
C GLY A 117 6.54 -5.10 -11.44
N ALA A 118 7.09 -4.72 -10.28
CA ALA A 118 6.42 -4.85 -8.99
C ALA A 118 5.14 -4.01 -8.91
N CYS A 119 5.17 -2.74 -9.35
CA CYS A 119 3.99 -1.88 -9.42
C CYS A 119 2.92 -2.47 -10.34
N ALA A 120 3.29 -2.94 -11.53
CA ALA A 120 2.38 -3.57 -12.47
C ALA A 120 1.76 -4.85 -11.89
N LEU A 121 2.54 -5.69 -11.21
CA LEU A 121 2.06 -6.91 -10.56
C LEU A 121 1.10 -6.60 -9.41
N ILE A 122 1.39 -5.58 -8.60
CA ILE A 122 0.52 -5.15 -7.50
C ILE A 122 -0.79 -4.57 -8.05
N LEU A 123 -0.73 -3.72 -9.08
CA LEU A 123 -1.93 -3.14 -9.72
C LEU A 123 -2.80 -4.22 -10.34
N THR A 124 -2.21 -5.08 -11.18
CA THR A 124 -2.93 -6.17 -11.86
C THR A 124 -3.48 -7.18 -10.85
N GLY A 125 -2.70 -7.56 -9.84
CA GLY A 125 -3.15 -8.43 -8.76
C GLY A 125 -4.30 -7.82 -7.95
N SER A 126 -4.24 -6.51 -7.67
CA SER A 126 -5.31 -5.80 -6.98
C SER A 126 -6.60 -5.73 -7.80
N ILE A 127 -6.50 -5.37 -9.08
CA ILE A 127 -7.62 -5.34 -10.01
C ILE A 127 -8.23 -6.74 -10.16
N TYR A 128 -7.40 -7.77 -10.35
CA TYR A 128 -7.84 -9.15 -10.47
C TYR A 128 -8.57 -9.64 -9.22
N ALA A 129 -8.02 -9.36 -8.03
CA ALA A 129 -8.64 -9.73 -6.77
C ALA A 129 -9.97 -9.01 -6.54
N LEU A 130 -10.08 -7.73 -6.92
CA LEU A 130 -11.32 -6.96 -6.84
C LEU A 130 -12.37 -7.42 -7.86
N HIS A 131 -11.97 -7.71 -9.11
CA HIS A 131 -12.85 -8.29 -10.13
C HIS A 131 -13.39 -9.67 -9.71
N ARG A 132 -12.52 -10.54 -9.17
CA ARG A 132 -12.91 -11.87 -8.69
C ARG A 132 -13.75 -11.82 -7.41
N GLY A 133 -13.49 -10.84 -6.55
CA GLY A 133 -14.18 -10.61 -5.28
C GLY A 133 -15.52 -9.88 -5.39
N ARG A 134 -15.86 -9.30 -6.55
CA ARG A 134 -17.05 -8.46 -6.76
C ARG A 134 -18.37 -9.13 -6.37
N ASN A 135 -18.44 -10.46 -6.46
CA ASN A 135 -19.62 -11.25 -6.07
C ASN A 135 -19.71 -11.51 -4.56
N HIS A 136 -18.62 -11.33 -3.80
CA HIS A 136 -18.53 -11.53 -2.34
C HIS A 136 -18.77 -10.24 -1.53
N PHE A 137 -18.85 -9.08 -2.19
CA PHE A 137 -19.14 -7.78 -1.58
C PHE A 137 -20.61 -7.35 -1.76
N ARG A 138 -21.47 -8.27 -2.25
CA ARG A 138 -22.93 -8.09 -2.35
C ARG A 138 -23.59 -8.33 -1.00
#